data_AF-A0A2M8FXA8-F1
#
_entry.id   AF-A0A2M8FXA8-F1
#
_cell.length_a   1.000
_cell.length_b   1.000
_cell.length_c   1.000
_cell.angle_alpha   90.00
_cell.angle_beta   90.00
_cell.angle_gamma   90.00
#
_symmetry.space_group_name_H-M   'P 1'
#
loop_
_entity.id
_entity.type
_entity.pdbx_description
1 polymer ?
#
loop_
_entity_poly.entity_id
_entity_poly.type
_entity_poly.pdbx_seq_one_letter_code
_entity_poly.pdbx_strand_id
1 'polypeptide(L)'
;MKPKHLSFLLFFFICIFSASAFAYGNTATKTEPQNNEMLRKHMSHMASEWVNLEILSSSAEINYKEVAKTLKKMKNTAQIISKMNKNTKLESPIISLISQMETMQKHLKNKSPELLHQDLDFLSQTCFACHQAHANP
;
A
#
# COMPACT_ATOMS: atom_id res chain seq x y z
N MET A 1 -7.25 -49.98 24.42
CA MET A 1 -7.31 -48.70 25.15
C MET A 1 -7.60 -47.58 24.14
N LYS A 2 -8.88 -47.27 23.94
CA LYS A 2 -9.52 -45.94 24.11
C LYS A 2 -8.70 -44.74 23.59
N PRO A 3 -9.02 -44.19 22.39
CA PRO A 3 -8.47 -42.92 21.92
C PRO A 3 -9.15 -41.76 22.69
N LYS A 4 -8.80 -41.59 23.97
CA LYS A 4 -9.37 -40.53 24.82
C LYS A 4 -8.40 -39.38 25.11
N HIS A 5 -7.12 -39.55 24.81
CA HIS A 5 -6.10 -38.53 25.08
C HIS A 5 -5.70 -37.71 23.85
N LEU A 6 -6.00 -38.18 22.63
CA LEU A 6 -5.64 -37.46 21.40
C LEU A 6 -6.53 -36.22 21.17
N SER A 7 -7.81 -36.28 21.54
CA SER A 7 -8.71 -35.12 21.45
C SER A 7 -8.44 -34.06 22.52
N PHE A 8 -7.87 -34.45 23.67
CA PHE A 8 -7.56 -33.50 24.75
C PHE A 8 -6.34 -32.63 24.42
N LEU A 9 -5.33 -33.21 23.76
CA LEU A 9 -4.16 -32.47 23.27
C LEU A 9 -4.53 -31.47 22.17
N LEU A 10 -5.48 -31.82 21.30
CA LEU A 10 -5.99 -30.93 20.25
C LEU A 10 -6.77 -29.74 20.81
N PHE A 11 -7.55 -29.93 21.88
CA PHE A 11 -8.28 -28.83 22.54
C PHE A 11 -7.35 -27.88 23.30
N PHE A 12 -6.27 -28.39 23.91
CA PHE A 12 -5.32 -27.58 24.66
C PHE A 12 -4.49 -26.65 23.75
N PHE A 13 -4.13 -27.11 22.54
CA PHE A 13 -3.47 -26.26 21.55
C PHE A 13 -4.38 -25.13 21.03
N ILE A 14 -5.69 -25.40 20.87
CA ILE A 14 -6.64 -24.37 20.44
C ILE A 14 -6.82 -23.29 21.52
N CYS A 15 -6.78 -23.66 22.81
CA CYS A 15 -6.88 -22.70 23.92
C CYS A 15 -5.61 -21.86 24.13
N ILE A 16 -4.41 -22.40 23.89
CA ILE A 16 -3.16 -21.61 24.00
C ILE A 16 -3.04 -20.61 22.85
N PHE A 17 -3.44 -20.98 21.62
CA PHE A 17 -3.44 -20.05 20.48
C PHE A 17 -4.53 -18.97 20.55
N SER A 18 -5.60 -19.17 21.33
CA SER A 18 -6.64 -18.15 21.53
C SER A 18 -6.36 -17.22 22.71
N ALA A 19 -5.50 -17.60 23.67
CA ALA A 19 -5.13 -16.76 24.80
C ALA A 19 -3.99 -15.76 24.50
N SER A 20 -3.19 -15.97 23.46
CA SER A 20 -2.14 -15.02 23.03
C SER A 20 -2.64 -13.92 22.08
N ALA A 21 -3.93 -13.90 21.73
CA ALA A 21 -4.54 -12.86 20.87
C ALA A 21 -5.08 -11.65 21.65
N PHE A 22 -5.01 -11.66 22.99
CA PHE A 22 -5.62 -10.63 23.85
C PHE A 22 -4.69 -10.18 25.00
N ALA A 23 -3.42 -9.96 24.72
CA ALA A 23 -2.55 -9.20 25.61
C ALA A 23 -1.39 -8.63 24.79
N TYR A 24 -1.07 -7.36 25.01
CA TYR A 24 -0.12 -6.53 24.25
C TYR A 24 -0.65 -6.05 22.90
N GLY A 25 -1.19 -4.86 22.74
CA GLY A 25 -1.24 -3.71 23.62
C GLY A 25 -1.61 -2.51 22.77
N ASN A 26 -2.53 -1.69 23.26
CA ASN A 26 -2.98 -0.44 22.67
C ASN A 26 -1.81 0.45 22.22
N THR A 27 -1.36 0.31 20.99
CA THR A 27 -1.02 1.48 20.17
C THR A 27 -2.18 1.74 19.23
N ALA A 28 -3.36 1.99 19.83
CA ALA A 28 -4.31 2.89 19.21
C ALA A 28 -3.50 4.13 18.86
N THR A 29 -3.18 4.28 17.59
CA THR A 29 -2.60 5.50 17.08
C THR A 29 -3.50 6.61 17.63
N LYS A 30 -2.92 7.51 18.43
CA LYS A 30 -3.60 8.71 18.93
C LYS A 30 -3.85 9.67 17.75
N THR A 31 -4.49 9.15 16.72
CA THR A 31 -4.81 9.83 15.49
C THR A 31 -6.28 10.17 15.62
N GLU A 32 -6.59 11.46 15.66
CA GLU A 32 -7.97 11.93 15.71
C GLU A 32 -8.78 11.24 14.60
N PRO A 33 -10.03 10.80 14.87
CA PRO A 33 -10.85 10.06 13.90
C PRO A 33 -10.92 10.69 12.51
N GLN A 34 -10.91 12.03 12.44
CA GLN A 34 -10.90 12.82 11.20
C GLN A 34 -9.65 12.56 10.34
N ASN A 35 -8.47 12.37 10.95
CA ASN A 35 -7.23 12.10 10.22
C ASN A 35 -7.22 10.68 9.63
N ASN A 36 -7.83 9.70 10.32
CA ASN A 36 -8.00 8.35 9.80
C ASN A 36 -9.00 8.31 8.62
N GLU A 37 -10.10 9.04 8.71
CA GLU A 37 -11.07 9.14 7.61
C GLU A 37 -10.47 9.82 6.37
N MET A 38 -9.74 10.94 6.56
CA MET A 38 -9.05 11.61 5.47
C MET A 38 -7.97 10.70 4.86
N LEU A 39 -7.21 9.97 5.68
CA LEU A 39 -6.20 9.02 5.18
C LEU A 39 -6.86 7.95 4.30
N ARG A 40 -7.95 7.34 4.78
CA ARG A 40 -8.71 6.35 4.00
C ARG A 40 -9.19 6.92 2.67
N LYS A 41 -9.72 8.15 2.66
CA LYS A 41 -10.15 8.84 1.44
C LYS A 41 -9.00 9.00 0.43
N HIS A 42 -7.82 9.42 0.89
CA HIS A 42 -6.66 9.58 0.02
C HIS A 42 -6.09 8.24 -0.47
N MET A 43 -6.08 7.20 0.37
CA MET A 43 -5.70 5.85 -0.06
C MET A 43 -6.67 5.27 -1.09
N SER A 44 -7.98 5.47 -0.92
CA SER A 44 -8.98 5.07 -1.92
C SER A 44 -8.80 5.83 -3.24
N HIS A 45 -8.49 7.13 -3.19
CA HIS A 45 -8.18 7.89 -4.39
C HIS A 45 -6.89 7.39 -5.08
N MET A 46 -5.85 7.09 -4.30
CA MET A 46 -4.61 6.50 -4.83
C MET A 46 -4.88 5.18 -5.55
N ALA A 47 -5.67 4.29 -4.95
CA ALA A 47 -6.03 3.01 -5.57
C ALA A 47 -6.82 3.20 -6.88
N SER A 48 -7.73 4.17 -6.92
CA SER A 48 -8.47 4.50 -8.15
C SER A 48 -7.56 5.02 -9.26
N GLU A 49 -6.59 5.88 -8.94
CA GLU A 49 -5.65 6.39 -9.94
C GLU A 49 -4.63 5.31 -10.36
N TRP A 50 -4.27 4.37 -9.48
CA TRP A 50 -3.49 3.17 -9.86
C TRP A 50 -4.22 2.33 -10.92
N VAL A 51 -5.49 2.00 -10.69
CA VAL A 51 -6.30 1.26 -11.67
C VAL A 51 -6.38 2.00 -13.00
N ASN A 52 -6.60 3.32 -12.96
CA ASN A 52 -6.61 4.15 -14.18
C ASN A 52 -5.26 4.11 -14.91
N LEU A 53 -4.15 4.12 -14.16
CA LEU A 53 -2.81 4.02 -14.72
C LEU A 53 -2.58 2.68 -15.42
N GLU A 54 -3.01 1.56 -14.83
CA GLU A 54 -2.93 0.22 -15.44
C GLU A 54 -3.76 0.14 -16.73
N ILE A 55 -4.95 0.72 -16.75
CA ILE A 55 -5.79 0.77 -17.96
C ILE A 55 -5.09 1.57 -19.06
N LEU A 56 -4.55 2.75 -18.72
CA LEU A 56 -3.87 3.62 -19.68
C LEU A 56 -2.57 3.02 -20.22
N SER A 57 -1.85 2.23 -19.42
CA SER A 57 -0.59 1.60 -19.84
C SER A 57 -0.79 0.31 -20.63
N SER A 58 -1.95 -0.35 -20.49
CA SER A 58 -2.26 -1.60 -21.19
C SER A 58 -2.93 -1.39 -22.55
N SER A 59 -3.19 -0.14 -22.94
CA SER A 59 -3.82 0.17 -24.24
C SER A 59 -2.87 -0.07 -25.41
N ALA A 60 -3.41 -0.51 -26.56
CA ALA A 60 -2.63 -0.72 -27.79
C ALA A 60 -1.87 0.54 -28.25
N GLU A 61 -2.43 1.73 -28.00
CA GLU A 61 -1.78 3.02 -28.23
C GLU A 61 -1.74 3.83 -26.93
N ILE A 62 -0.60 3.81 -26.25
CA ILE A 62 -0.42 4.42 -24.93
C ILE A 62 -0.48 5.95 -25.03
N ASN A 63 -1.48 6.54 -24.39
CA ASN A 63 -1.58 7.99 -24.24
C ASN A 63 -0.69 8.48 -23.10
N TYR A 64 0.60 8.70 -23.40
CA TYR A 64 1.61 9.16 -22.42
C TYR A 64 1.24 10.46 -21.69
N LYS A 65 0.40 11.32 -22.29
CA LYS A 65 -0.06 12.56 -21.64
C LYS A 65 -1.02 12.26 -20.50
N GLU A 66 -1.98 11.35 -20.70
CA GLU A 66 -2.91 10.95 -19.64
C GLU A 66 -2.21 10.07 -18.59
N VAL A 67 -1.23 9.24 -18.98
CA VAL A 67 -0.34 8.54 -18.04
C VAL A 67 0.39 9.54 -17.14
N ALA A 68 1.03 10.57 -17.71
CA ALA A 68 1.73 11.60 -16.94
C ALA A 68 0.81 12.36 -15.97
N LYS A 69 -0.42 12.66 -16.41
CA LYS A 69 -1.43 13.33 -15.59
C LYS A 69 -1.89 12.45 -14.42
N THR A 70 -2.10 11.16 -14.67
CA THR A 70 -2.48 10.18 -13.64
C THR A 70 -1.36 10.04 -12.61
N LEU A 71 -0.10 9.88 -13.03
CA LEU A 71 1.05 9.87 -12.13
C LEU A 71 1.17 11.16 -11.29
N LYS A 72 0.89 12.32 -11.88
CA LYS A 72 0.91 13.59 -11.15
C LYS A 72 -0.14 13.61 -10.03
N LYS A 73 -1.35 13.11 -10.28
CA LYS A 73 -2.39 13.01 -9.24
C LYS A 73 -2.00 12.02 -8.13
N MET A 74 -1.47 10.86 -8.50
CA MET A 74 -0.94 9.89 -7.53
C MET A 74 0.14 10.53 -6.66
N LYS A 75 1.12 11.22 -7.27
CA LYS A 75 2.19 11.91 -6.53
C LYS A 75 1.65 12.95 -5.56
N ASN A 76 0.72 13.78 -6.01
CA ASN A 76 0.08 14.78 -5.15
C ASN A 76 -0.65 14.11 -3.97
N THR A 77 -1.30 12.96 -4.21
CA THR A 77 -1.98 12.17 -3.17
C THR A 77 -0.98 11.61 -2.16
N ALA A 78 0.14 11.05 -2.62
CA ALA A 78 1.23 10.58 -1.74
C ALA A 78 1.81 11.72 -0.89
N GLN A 79 1.99 12.90 -1.47
CA GLN A 79 2.45 14.09 -0.73
C GLN A 79 1.45 14.55 0.33
N ILE A 80 0.14 14.47 0.06
CA ILE A 80 -0.89 14.76 1.07
C ILE A 80 -0.85 13.74 2.19
N ILE A 81 -0.78 12.44 1.86
CA ILE A 81 -0.66 11.35 2.85
C ILE A 81 0.59 11.57 3.71
N SER A 82 1.74 11.90 3.11
CA SER A 82 2.98 12.20 3.81
C SER A 82 2.80 13.32 4.85
N LYS A 83 2.15 14.43 4.49
CA LYS A 83 1.93 15.57 5.37
C LYS A 83 0.96 15.29 6.51
N MET A 84 -0.06 14.46 6.26
CA MET A 84 -1.06 14.11 7.26
C MET A 84 -0.58 13.03 8.23
N ASN A 85 0.29 12.15 7.74
CA ASN A 85 0.74 11.00 8.49
C ASN A 85 1.81 11.41 9.52
N LYS A 86 1.50 11.22 10.81
CA LYS A 86 2.42 11.45 11.93
C LYS A 86 3.27 10.22 12.27
N ASN A 87 3.05 9.09 11.59
CA ASN A 87 3.82 7.86 11.83
C ASN A 87 5.13 7.90 11.03
N THR A 88 6.25 8.09 11.73
CA THR A 88 7.60 8.12 11.13
C THR A 88 7.96 6.84 10.38
N LYS A 89 7.34 5.68 10.71
CA LYS A 89 7.57 4.42 10.00
C LYS A 89 7.05 4.43 8.56
N LEU A 90 6.08 5.30 8.26
CA LEU A 90 5.49 5.45 6.93
C LEU A 90 6.20 6.53 6.09
N GLU A 91 7.05 7.36 6.70
CA GLU A 91 7.72 8.47 6.02
C GLU A 91 8.63 8.00 4.88
N SER A 92 9.55 7.07 5.18
CA SER A 92 10.49 6.54 4.18
C SER A 92 9.80 5.83 3.00
N PRO A 93 8.82 4.92 3.22
CA PRO A 93 8.05 4.33 2.12
C PRO A 93 7.33 5.36 1.24
N ILE A 94 6.70 6.38 1.84
CA ILE A 94 5.99 7.41 1.08
C ILE A 94 6.97 8.28 0.27
N ILE A 95 8.12 8.63 0.83
CA ILE A 95 9.17 9.38 0.10
C ILE A 95 9.70 8.56 -1.08
N SER A 96 9.94 7.26 -0.88
CA SER A 96 10.37 6.35 -1.95
C SER A 96 9.32 6.28 -3.07
N LEU A 97 8.05 6.16 -2.71
CA LEU A 97 6.93 6.17 -3.65
C LEU A 97 6.87 7.47 -4.47
N ILE A 98 7.02 8.63 -3.82
CA ILE A 98 7.04 9.95 -4.49
C ILE A 98 8.23 10.03 -5.46
N SER A 99 9.42 9.61 -5.04
CA SER A 99 10.63 9.63 -5.86
C SER A 99 10.51 8.73 -7.09
N GLN A 100 9.91 7.55 -6.94
CA GLN A 100 9.65 6.63 -8.05
C GLN A 100 8.72 7.26 -9.09
N MET A 101 7.63 7.92 -8.65
CA MET A 101 6.72 8.61 -9.57
C MET A 101 7.41 9.76 -10.31
N GLU A 102 8.36 10.48 -9.69
CA GLU A 102 9.13 11.54 -10.34
C GLU A 102 10.11 11.00 -11.38
N THR A 103 10.75 9.86 -11.08
CA THR A 103 11.62 9.16 -12.01
C THR A 103 10.83 8.69 -13.23
N MET A 104 9.69 8.02 -12.99
CA MET A 104 8.79 7.58 -14.03
C MET A 104 8.29 8.73 -14.91
N GLN A 105 7.93 9.89 -14.33
CA GLN A 105 7.56 11.09 -15.10
C GLN A 105 8.66 11.56 -16.06
N LYS A 106 9.94 11.40 -15.71
CA LYS A 106 11.06 11.71 -16.61
C LYS A 106 11.16 10.67 -17.72
N HIS A 107 10.99 9.39 -17.39
CA HIS A 107 11.04 8.28 -18.33
C HIS A 107 9.92 8.33 -19.39
N LEU A 108 8.74 8.86 -19.06
CA LEU A 108 7.64 9.03 -20.03
C LEU A 108 8.03 9.85 -21.28
N LYS A 109 9.08 10.68 -21.20
CA LYS A 109 9.60 11.43 -22.36
C LYS A 109 10.15 10.51 -23.46
N ASN A 110 10.62 9.33 -23.08
CA ASN A 110 11.17 8.33 -24.00
C ASN A 110 10.09 7.59 -24.79
N LYS A 111 8.81 7.68 -24.36
CA LYS A 111 7.67 7.01 -24.98
C LYS A 111 7.92 5.51 -25.26
N SER A 112 8.68 4.83 -24.39
CA SER A 112 8.94 3.40 -24.45
C SER A 112 7.92 2.67 -23.57
N PRO A 113 7.08 1.78 -24.15
CA PRO A 113 6.17 0.94 -23.39
C PRO A 113 6.90 0.01 -22.41
N GLU A 114 8.07 -0.51 -22.80
CA GLU A 114 8.86 -1.42 -21.99
C GLU A 114 9.36 -0.74 -20.72
N LEU A 115 9.92 0.47 -20.85
CA LEU A 115 10.37 1.26 -19.71
C LEU A 115 9.19 1.67 -18.81
N LEU A 116 8.03 1.98 -19.41
CA LEU A 116 6.81 2.26 -18.66
C LEU A 116 6.36 1.06 -17.83
N HIS A 117 6.34 -0.15 -18.41
CA HIS A 117 5.97 -1.36 -17.68
C HIS A 117 6.97 -1.69 -16.56
N GLN A 118 8.26 -1.53 -16.82
CA GLN A 118 9.29 -1.68 -15.79
C GLN A 118 9.06 -0.69 -14.62
N ASP A 119 8.77 0.58 -14.91
CA ASP A 119 8.48 1.57 -13.87
C ASP A 119 7.21 1.23 -13.07
N LEU A 120 6.19 0.67 -13.73
CA LEU A 120 4.94 0.21 -13.08
C LEU A 120 5.19 -0.97 -12.14
N ASP A 121 6.03 -1.92 -12.53
CA ASP A 121 6.40 -3.06 -11.67
C ASP A 121 7.09 -2.57 -10.40
N PHE A 122 8.02 -1.62 -10.50
CA PHE A 122 8.67 -1.02 -9.34
C PHE A 122 7.68 -0.25 -8.45
N LEU A 123 6.74 0.47 -9.06
CA LEU A 123 5.70 1.20 -8.32
C LEU A 123 4.79 0.23 -7.55
N SER A 124 4.37 -0.86 -8.20
CA SER A 124 3.57 -1.93 -7.60
C SER A 124 4.29 -2.59 -6.41
N GLN A 125 5.57 -2.93 -6.58
CA GLN A 125 6.39 -3.50 -5.50
C GLN A 125 6.51 -2.55 -4.30
N THR A 126 6.66 -1.25 -4.55
CA THR A 126 6.73 -0.22 -3.49
C THR A 126 5.41 -0.16 -2.71
N CYS A 127 4.28 -0.16 -3.42
CA CYS A 127 2.95 -0.23 -2.79
C CYS A 127 2.82 -1.50 -1.95
N PHE A 128 3.11 -2.67 -2.53
CA PHE A 128 2.98 -3.96 -1.85
C PHE A 128 3.85 -4.05 -0.59
N ALA A 129 5.12 -3.66 -0.66
CA ALA A 129 6.03 -3.69 0.48
C ALA A 129 5.53 -2.81 1.64
N CYS A 130 5.03 -1.61 1.34
CA CYS A 130 4.44 -0.71 2.32
C CYS A 130 3.18 -1.33 2.96
N HIS A 131 2.26 -1.85 2.13
CA HIS A 131 1.05 -2.49 2.63
C HIS A 131 1.36 -3.72 3.49
N GLN A 132 2.31 -4.57 3.08
CA GLN A 132 2.71 -5.75 3.84
C GLN A 132 3.30 -5.39 5.21
N ALA A 133 4.15 -4.36 5.27
CA ALA A 133 4.77 -3.89 6.52
C ALA A 133 3.75 -3.31 7.52
N HIS A 134 2.56 -2.94 7.06
CA HIS A 134 1.55 -2.20 7.84
C HIS A 134 0.15 -2.83 7.82
N ALA A 135 -0.03 -4.01 7.23
CA ALA A 135 -1.33 -4.71 7.15
C ALA A 135 -1.82 -5.28 8.48
N ASN A 136 -0.94 -5.41 9.49
CA ASN A 136 -1.26 -5.88 10.84
C ASN A 136 -0.75 -4.87 11.88
N PRO A 137 -1.53 -3.83 12.22
CA PRO A 137 -1.26 -2.97 13.37
C PRO A 137 -1.62 -3.64 14.70
#